data_AF-A0A2Z3H1B9-F1
#
_entry.id   AF-A0A2Z3H1B9-F1
#
_cell.length_a   1.000
_cell.length_b   1.000
_cell.length_c   1.000
_cell.angle_alpha   90.00
_cell.angle_beta   90.00
_cell.angle_gamma   90.00
#
_symmetry.space_group_name_H-M   'P 1'
#
loop_
_entity.id
_entity.type
_entity.pdbx_description
1 polymer ?
#
loop_
_entity_poly.entity_id
_entity_poly.type
_entity_poly.pdbx_seq_one_letter_code
_entity_poly.pdbx_strand_id
1 'polypeptide(L)'
;MSKSGQEPADAKSGVSVSDMARTVGLSRQRFHQLMKSGVFPQPLRDEATGRPYYDESGQAQCLEVRRRNCGVNGRVVLFYARRQPATAPPPRPAKPRPAPTEKHDEILDGIRALGLVQATALQVNDAIKESFPKGTGGVAVGEVIRAVFLRLRQNTADKVG
;
A
#
# COMPACT_ATOMS: atom_id res chain seq x y z
N MET A 1 18.64 -21.47 33.06
CA MET A 1 17.87 -20.66 32.10
C MET A 1 18.85 -19.74 31.38
N SER A 2 19.47 -20.20 30.30
CA SER A 2 20.49 -19.45 29.58
C SER A 2 19.99 -19.22 28.16
N LYS A 3 19.47 -18.02 27.88
CA LYS A 3 19.17 -17.63 26.50
C LYS A 3 20.47 -17.19 25.85
N SER A 4 20.92 -18.03 24.92
CA SER A 4 22.03 -17.84 24.01
C SER A 4 22.02 -16.42 23.42
N GLY A 5 23.14 -15.73 23.56
CA GLY A 5 23.40 -14.47 22.88
C GLY A 5 23.37 -14.70 21.38
N GLN A 6 22.50 -13.96 20.70
CA GLN A 6 22.41 -13.97 19.26
C GLN A 6 23.56 -13.11 18.72
N GLU A 7 24.61 -13.77 18.23
CA GLU A 7 25.69 -13.20 17.45
C GLU A 7 25.10 -12.38 16.28
N PRO A 8 25.55 -11.13 16.02
CA PRO A 8 25.05 -10.37 14.89
C PRO A 8 25.64 -10.94 13.59
N ALA A 9 24.86 -11.83 12.96
CA ALA A 9 25.14 -12.34 11.63
C ALA A 9 25.15 -11.17 10.60
N ASP A 10 26.18 -11.18 9.75
CA ASP A 10 26.41 -10.29 8.59
C ASP A 10 26.71 -8.82 8.91
N ALA A 11 27.89 -8.57 9.51
CA ALA A 11 28.48 -7.24 9.53
C ALA A 11 28.91 -6.85 8.10
N LYS A 12 28.04 -6.12 7.41
CA LYS A 12 28.35 -5.53 6.10
C LYS A 12 29.41 -4.45 6.30
N SER A 13 30.46 -4.46 5.47
CA SER A 13 31.59 -3.51 5.56
C SER A 13 31.18 -2.03 5.47
N GLY A 14 30.01 -1.75 4.87
CA GLY A 14 29.38 -0.44 4.91
C GLY A 14 27.85 -0.53 4.88
N VAL A 15 27.17 0.19 5.76
CA VAL A 15 25.70 0.28 5.78
C VAL A 15 25.22 1.70 5.55
N SER A 16 24.08 1.84 4.86
CA SER A 16 23.46 3.15 4.68
C SER A 16 22.93 3.68 6.02
N VAL A 17 22.74 5.00 6.10
CA VAL A 17 22.11 5.64 7.28
C VAL A 17 20.72 5.06 7.58
N SER A 18 19.97 4.65 6.53
CA SER A 18 18.63 4.07 6.71
C SER A 18 18.69 2.67 7.30
N ASP A 19 19.69 1.87 6.89
CA ASP A 19 19.89 0.53 7.44
C ASP A 19 20.41 0.61 8.87
N MET A 20 21.36 1.52 9.16
CA MET A 20 21.83 1.74 10.52
C MET A 20 20.69 2.14 11.47
N ALA A 21 19.78 3.03 11.02
CA ALA A 21 18.59 3.39 11.80
C ALA A 21 17.71 2.18 12.13
N ARG A 22 17.54 1.24 11.18
CA ARG A 22 16.78 0.00 11.39
C ARG A 22 17.50 -0.92 12.38
N THR A 23 18.82 -1.05 12.26
CA THR A 23 19.64 -1.90 13.14
C THR A 23 19.58 -1.43 14.59
N VAL A 24 19.57 -0.12 14.86
CA VAL A 24 19.37 0.41 16.24
C VAL A 24 17.90 0.46 16.68
N GLY A 25 16.97 0.01 15.83
CA GLY A 25 15.54 -0.07 16.12
C GLY A 25 14.80 1.27 16.12
N LEU A 26 15.28 2.26 15.37
CA LEU A 26 14.70 3.60 15.28
C LEU A 26 14.07 3.87 13.91
N SER A 27 13.13 4.81 13.86
CA SER A 27 12.71 5.38 12.57
C SER A 27 13.85 6.22 11.99
N ARG A 28 13.93 6.27 10.65
CA ARG A 28 14.93 7.08 9.94
C ARG A 28 14.90 8.54 10.40
N GLN A 29 13.71 9.11 10.56
CA GLN A 29 13.54 10.49 11.03
C GLN A 29 14.11 10.70 12.43
N ARG A 30 13.79 9.80 13.39
CA ARG A 30 14.30 9.91 14.75
C ARG A 30 15.82 9.75 14.80
N PHE A 31 16.37 8.83 14.01
CA PHE A 31 17.82 8.65 13.90
C PHE A 31 18.51 9.94 13.42
N HIS A 32 18.01 10.57 12.36
CA HIS A 32 18.56 11.85 11.88
C HIS A 32 18.46 12.98 12.92
N GLN A 33 17.37 13.08 13.68
CA GLN A 33 17.25 14.08 14.75
C GLN A 33 18.33 13.89 15.83
N LEU A 34 18.55 12.64 16.25
CA LEU A 34 19.54 12.31 17.28
C LEU A 34 20.98 12.47 16.77
N MET A 35 21.22 12.18 15.49
CA MET A 35 22.50 12.47 14.83
C MET A 35 22.77 13.98 14.78
N LYS A 36 21.76 14.79 14.43
CA LYS A 36 21.87 16.27 14.45
C LYS A 36 22.13 16.83 15.85
N SER A 37 21.61 16.19 16.90
CA SER A 37 21.88 16.59 18.30
C SER A 37 23.18 16.00 18.87
N GLY A 38 23.98 15.30 18.06
CA GLY A 38 25.27 14.73 18.45
C GLY A 38 25.17 13.47 19.31
N VAL A 39 24.01 12.82 19.39
CA VAL A 39 23.84 11.55 20.12
C VAL A 39 24.46 10.39 19.36
N PHE A 40 24.27 10.37 18.03
CA PHE A 40 24.91 9.40 17.14
C PHE A 40 26.05 10.04 16.36
N PRO A 41 27.11 9.28 16.00
CA PRO A 41 28.19 9.78 15.16
C PRO A 41 27.69 10.16 13.76
N GLN A 42 28.39 11.08 13.10
CA GLN A 42 28.10 11.43 11.72
C GLN A 42 28.58 10.31 10.78
N PRO A 43 27.83 10.02 9.70
CA PRO A 43 28.24 9.04 8.70
C PRO A 43 29.41 9.57 7.88
N LEU A 44 30.26 8.64 7.43
CA LEU A 44 31.27 8.92 6.42
C LEU A 44 30.58 9.15 5.07
N ARG A 45 31.25 9.86 4.17
CA ARG A 45 30.80 10.03 2.79
C ARG A 45 31.67 9.18 1.89
N ASP A 46 31.02 8.41 1.04
CA ASP A 46 31.70 7.70 -0.03
C ASP A 46 32.25 8.73 -1.03
N GLU A 47 33.54 8.66 -1.33
CA GLU A 47 34.21 9.58 -2.25
C GLU A 47 33.72 9.41 -3.69
N ALA A 48 33.29 8.20 -4.07
CA ALA A 48 32.83 7.91 -5.43
C ALA A 48 31.40 8.39 -5.67
N THR A 49 30.49 8.18 -4.71
CA THR A 49 29.06 8.44 -4.89
C THR A 49 28.51 9.61 -4.07
N GLY A 50 29.30 10.14 -3.12
CA GLY A 50 28.88 11.17 -2.17
C GLY A 50 27.84 10.70 -1.16
N ARG A 51 27.47 9.41 -1.16
CA ARG A 51 26.42 8.85 -0.31
C ARG A 51 26.91 8.68 1.12
N PRO A 52 26.09 9.02 2.13
CA PRO A 52 26.46 8.81 3.53
C PRO A 52 26.32 7.33 3.92
N TYR A 53 27.36 6.79 4.54
CA TYR A 53 27.41 5.42 5.03
C TYR A 53 28.14 5.33 6.39
N TYR A 54 27.93 4.23 7.10
CA TYR A 54 28.70 3.88 8.29
C TYR A 54 29.57 2.67 7.97
N ASP A 55 30.87 2.82 8.23
CA ASP A 55 31.85 1.74 8.28
C ASP A 55 31.66 0.91 9.57
N GLU A 56 32.42 -0.16 9.72
CA GLU A 56 32.33 -1.06 10.87
C GLU A 56 32.51 -0.33 12.21
N SER A 57 33.44 0.63 12.27
CA SER A 57 33.68 1.44 13.47
C SER A 57 32.48 2.33 13.83
N GLY A 58 31.93 3.04 12.84
CA GLY A 58 30.75 3.87 13.04
C GLY A 58 29.49 3.07 13.39
N GLN A 59 29.36 1.86 12.84
CA GLN A 59 28.29 0.92 13.20
C GLN A 59 28.39 0.50 14.66
N ALA A 60 29.59 0.09 15.11
CA ALA A 60 29.83 -0.32 16.49
C ALA A 60 29.52 0.79 17.49
N GLN A 61 29.90 2.04 17.19
CA GLN A 61 29.57 3.20 18.00
C GLN A 61 28.05 3.42 18.10
N CYS A 62 27.32 3.33 16.99
CA CYS A 62 25.86 3.46 17.00
C CYS A 62 25.18 2.38 17.87
N LEU A 63 25.69 1.15 17.81
CA LEU A 63 25.21 0.04 18.64
C LEU A 63 25.51 0.27 20.13
N GLU A 64 26.70 0.77 20.46
CA GLU A 64 27.06 1.11 21.84
C GLU A 64 26.17 2.22 22.41
N VAL A 65 25.87 3.27 21.63
CA VAL A 65 24.92 4.32 22.03
C VAL A 65 23.56 3.71 22.38
N ARG A 66 23.09 2.77 21.55
CA ARG A 66 21.82 2.08 21.77
C ARG A 66 21.85 1.18 23.01
N ARG A 67 22.98 0.52 23.27
CA ARG A 67 23.17 -0.39 24.40
C ARG A 67 23.29 0.35 25.73
N ARG A 68 24.04 1.45 25.76
CA ARG A 68 24.30 2.25 26.97
C ARG A 68 23.22 3.29 27.27
N ASN A 69 22.30 3.54 26.34
CA ASN A 69 21.36 4.66 26.41
C ASN A 69 22.09 6.00 26.62
N CYS A 70 23.31 6.14 26.07
CA CYS A 70 24.15 7.32 26.23
C CYS A 70 24.75 7.67 24.88
N GLY A 71 24.55 8.90 24.42
CA GLY A 71 25.10 9.38 23.16
C GLY A 71 26.62 9.53 23.21
N VAL A 72 27.25 9.64 22.03
CA VAL A 72 28.69 9.95 21.93
C VAL A 72 29.04 11.30 22.56
N ASN A 73 28.05 12.18 22.70
CA ASN A 73 28.11 13.45 23.42
C ASN A 73 27.93 13.35 24.95
N GLY A 74 27.86 12.14 25.51
CA GLY A 74 27.69 11.90 26.95
C GLY A 74 26.27 12.14 27.48
N ARG A 75 25.29 12.47 26.61
CA ARG A 75 23.91 12.70 27.03
C ARG A 75 23.14 11.38 27.14
N VAL A 76 22.44 11.19 28.25
CA VAL A 76 21.54 10.04 28.42
C VAL A 76 20.32 10.19 27.51
N VAL A 77 20.00 9.14 26.76
CA VAL A 77 18.87 9.08 25.83
C VAL A 77 18.00 7.87 26.12
N LEU A 78 16.77 8.14 26.53
CA LEU A 78 15.77 7.09 26.76
C LEU A 78 15.21 6.61 25.42
N PHE A 79 15.66 5.43 25.00
CA PHE A 79 15.12 4.74 23.84
C PHE A 79 13.96 3.84 24.28
N TYR A 80 12.74 4.37 24.26
CA TYR A 80 11.54 3.61 24.57
C TYR A 80 11.47 2.31 23.76
N ALA A 81 11.00 1.25 24.41
CA ALA A 81 10.77 -0.02 23.75
C ALA A 81 9.87 0.20 22.52
N ARG A 82 10.23 -0.46 21.42
CA ARG A 82 9.40 -0.46 20.22
C ARG A 82 8.05 -1.05 20.66
N ARG A 83 6.96 -0.28 20.52
CA ARG A 83 5.62 -0.84 20.69
C ARG A 83 5.55 -2.04 19.76
N GLN A 84 5.45 -3.24 20.34
CA GLN A 84 5.10 -4.42 19.55
C GLN A 84 3.82 -4.01 18.81
N PRO A 85 3.76 -4.12 17.47
CA PRO A 85 2.51 -3.90 16.80
C PRO A 85 1.52 -4.85 17.47
N ALA A 86 0.49 -4.28 18.09
CA ALA A 86 -0.68 -5.07 18.45
C ALA A 86 -1.01 -5.85 17.18
N THR A 87 -1.10 -7.18 17.31
CA THR A 87 -1.42 -8.12 16.23
C THR A 87 -2.34 -7.43 15.25
N ALA A 88 -1.92 -7.33 13.99
CA ALA A 88 -2.66 -6.55 12.99
C ALA A 88 -4.15 -6.88 13.13
N PRO A 89 -5.03 -5.87 13.29
CA PRO A 89 -6.45 -6.15 13.39
C PRO A 89 -6.83 -6.99 12.16
N PRO A 90 -7.68 -8.01 12.33
CA PRO A 90 -8.07 -8.86 11.21
C PRO A 90 -8.49 -7.99 10.04
N PRO A 91 -8.14 -8.36 8.80
CA PRO A 91 -8.48 -7.56 7.63
C PRO A 91 -9.95 -7.23 7.70
N ARG A 92 -10.27 -5.93 7.69
CA ARG A 92 -11.66 -5.48 7.67
C ARG A 92 -12.35 -6.20 6.51
N PRO A 93 -13.53 -6.80 6.72
CA PRO A 93 -14.25 -7.44 5.63
C PRO A 93 -14.37 -6.41 4.51
N ALA A 94 -13.81 -6.74 3.34
CA ALA A 94 -14.00 -5.94 2.16
C ALA A 94 -15.51 -5.78 1.95
N LYS A 95 -15.96 -4.55 1.66
CA LYS A 95 -17.35 -4.35 1.24
C LYS A 95 -17.65 -5.39 0.15
N PRO A 96 -18.68 -6.22 0.28
CA PRO A 96 -18.98 -7.24 -0.70
C PRO A 96 -19.12 -6.54 -2.05
N ARG A 97 -18.24 -6.91 -2.99
CA ARG A 97 -18.44 -6.61 -4.40
C ARG A 97 -19.77 -7.28 -4.74
N PRO A 98 -20.77 -6.55 -5.27
CA PRO A 98 -22.03 -7.18 -5.65
C PRO A 98 -21.69 -8.32 -6.62
N ALA A 99 -22.20 -9.52 -6.32
CA ALA A 99 -22.05 -10.67 -7.18
C ALA A 99 -22.52 -10.29 -8.60
N PRO A 100 -21.85 -10.75 -9.66
CA PRO A 100 -22.42 -10.66 -11.00
C PRO A 100 -23.72 -11.47 -10.98
N THR A 101 -24.85 -10.77 -11.05
CA THR A 101 -26.13 -11.42 -11.32
C THR A 101 -26.01 -12.03 -12.72
N GLU A 102 -25.95 -13.36 -12.83
CA GLU A 102 -25.84 -14.13 -14.09
C GLU A 102 -26.78 -13.62 -15.19
N LYS A 103 -27.90 -13.01 -14.81
CA LYS A 103 -28.91 -12.37 -15.69
C LYS A 103 -28.38 -11.20 -16.53
N HIS A 104 -27.25 -10.59 -16.18
CA HIS A 104 -26.71 -9.46 -16.93
C HIS A 104 -25.69 -9.86 -18.00
N ASP A 105 -25.12 -11.07 -17.93
CA ASP A 105 -24.10 -11.51 -18.87
C ASP A 105 -24.69 -11.77 -20.26
N GLU A 106 -25.84 -12.45 -20.35
CA GLU A 106 -26.57 -12.66 -21.61
C GLU A 106 -27.00 -11.34 -22.28
N ILE A 107 -27.44 -10.37 -21.47
CA ILE A 107 -27.85 -9.05 -21.96
C ILE A 107 -26.64 -8.26 -22.48
N LEU A 108 -25.53 -8.34 -21.74
CA LEU A 108 -24.29 -7.64 -22.05
C LEU A 108 -23.62 -8.23 -23.31
N ASP A 109 -23.67 -9.54 -23.48
CA ASP A 109 -23.21 -10.20 -24.70
C ASP A 109 -24.11 -9.87 -25.90
N GLY A 110 -25.43 -9.80 -25.72
CA GLY A 110 -26.36 -9.33 -26.75
C GLY A 110 -26.09 -7.88 -27.18
N ILE A 111 -25.80 -6.99 -26.23
CA ILE A 111 -25.47 -5.59 -26.51
C ILE A 111 -24.14 -5.46 -27.27
N ARG A 112 -23.14 -6.27 -26.90
CA ARG A 112 -21.85 -6.32 -27.61
C ARG A 112 -22.00 -6.84 -29.04
N ALA A 113 -22.81 -7.88 -29.24
CA ALA A 113 -23.10 -8.44 -30.55
C ALA A 113 -23.82 -7.43 -31.48
N LEU A 114 -24.60 -6.51 -30.91
CA LEU A 114 -25.26 -5.42 -31.64
C LEU A 114 -24.35 -4.21 -31.93
N GLY A 115 -23.08 -4.23 -31.50
CA GLY A 115 -22.06 -3.25 -31.87
C GLY A 115 -21.63 -2.29 -30.75
N LEU A 116 -22.17 -2.38 -29.53
CA LEU A 116 -21.71 -1.58 -28.39
C LEU A 116 -20.66 -2.32 -27.56
N VAL A 117 -19.49 -2.53 -28.16
CA VAL A 117 -18.39 -3.33 -27.59
C VAL A 117 -17.84 -2.74 -26.27
N GLN A 118 -17.96 -1.42 -26.08
CA GLN A 118 -17.49 -0.71 -24.89
C GLN A 118 -18.51 -0.65 -23.74
N ALA A 119 -19.68 -1.29 -23.87
CA ALA A 119 -20.69 -1.28 -22.83
C ALA A 119 -20.21 -2.02 -21.57
N THR A 120 -20.33 -1.37 -20.42
CA THR A 120 -19.96 -1.94 -19.11
C THR A 120 -21.19 -2.46 -18.36
N ALA A 121 -21.00 -3.47 -17.51
CA ALA A 121 -22.07 -4.06 -16.72
C ALA A 121 -22.81 -3.04 -15.82
N LEU A 122 -22.11 -1.99 -15.38
CA LEU A 122 -22.70 -0.89 -14.61
C LEU A 122 -23.69 -0.09 -15.46
N GLN A 123 -23.28 0.31 -16.68
CA GLN A 123 -24.14 1.05 -17.61
C GLN A 123 -25.36 0.24 -18.03
N VAL A 124 -25.20 -1.07 -18.22
CA VAL A 124 -26.32 -1.99 -18.52
C VAL A 124 -27.28 -2.05 -17.35
N ASN A 125 -26.79 -2.20 -16.11
CA ASN A 125 -27.63 -2.24 -14.92
C ASN A 125 -28.39 -0.92 -14.69
N ASP A 126 -27.73 0.22 -14.89
CA ASP A 126 -28.36 1.53 -14.75
C ASP A 126 -29.45 1.74 -15.83
N ALA A 127 -29.15 1.37 -17.08
CA ALA A 127 -30.13 1.44 -18.17
C ALA A 127 -31.33 0.51 -17.96
N ILE A 128 -31.13 -0.69 -17.37
CA ILE A 128 -32.22 -1.59 -17.00
C ILE A 128 -33.11 -0.97 -15.90
N LYS A 129 -32.51 -0.35 -14.88
CA LYS A 129 -33.27 0.33 -13.82
C LYS A 129 -34.08 1.51 -14.34
N GLU A 130 -33.53 2.27 -15.27
CA GLU A 130 -34.23 3.39 -15.91
C GLU A 130 -35.37 2.91 -16.82
N SER A 131 -35.12 1.86 -17.60
CA SER A 131 -36.05 1.38 -18.63
C SER A 131 -37.13 0.45 -18.07
N PHE A 132 -36.83 -0.27 -16.99
CA PHE A 132 -37.72 -1.24 -16.34
C PHE A 132 -37.72 -1.04 -14.82
N PRO A 133 -38.30 0.07 -14.30
CA PRO A 133 -38.33 0.36 -12.85
C PRO A 133 -39.16 -0.65 -12.04
N LYS A 134 -40.03 -1.42 -12.70
CA LYS A 134 -40.83 -2.51 -12.11
C LYS A 134 -40.16 -3.90 -12.22
N GLY A 135 -38.94 -3.95 -12.77
CA GLY A 135 -38.20 -5.19 -13.05
C GLY A 135 -38.50 -5.79 -14.42
N THR A 136 -37.71 -6.79 -14.81
CA THR A 136 -37.78 -7.48 -16.11
C THR A 136 -38.64 -8.76 -16.07
N GLY A 137 -39.43 -8.95 -15.01
CA GLY A 137 -40.26 -10.14 -14.82
C GLY A 137 -41.37 -10.22 -15.87
N GLY A 138 -41.23 -11.12 -16.83
CA GLY A 138 -42.22 -11.37 -17.90
C GLY A 138 -41.90 -10.72 -19.25
N VAL A 139 -40.77 -10.00 -19.38
CA VAL A 139 -40.32 -9.42 -20.65
C VAL A 139 -39.30 -10.36 -21.30
N ALA A 140 -39.43 -10.57 -22.61
CA ALA A 140 -38.48 -11.40 -23.36
C ALA A 140 -37.07 -10.77 -23.33
N VAL A 141 -36.04 -11.59 -23.16
CA VAL A 141 -34.64 -11.12 -23.06
C VAL A 141 -34.23 -10.26 -24.26
N GLY A 142 -34.68 -10.63 -25.47
CA GLY A 142 -34.42 -9.83 -26.69
C GLY A 142 -35.03 -8.43 -26.67
N GLU A 143 -36.18 -8.25 -26.02
CA GLU A 143 -36.82 -6.93 -25.87
C GLU A 143 -36.06 -6.07 -24.85
N VAL A 144 -35.59 -6.69 -23.77
CA VAL A 144 -34.72 -6.02 -22.78
C VAL A 144 -33.40 -5.57 -23.44
N ILE A 145 -32.75 -6.44 -24.22
CA ILE A 145 -31.52 -6.10 -24.94
C ILE A 145 -31.74 -4.91 -25.88
N ARG A 146 -32.83 -4.91 -26.64
CA ARG A 146 -33.15 -3.81 -27.58
C ARG A 146 -33.40 -2.49 -26.85
N ALA A 147 -34.18 -2.49 -25.78
CA ALA A 147 -34.48 -1.30 -24.99
C ALA A 147 -33.21 -0.69 -24.37
N VAL A 148 -32.36 -1.54 -23.78
CA VAL A 148 -31.09 -1.12 -23.17
C VAL A 148 -30.12 -0.60 -24.24
N PHE A 149 -29.99 -1.28 -25.38
CA PHE A 149 -29.14 -0.84 -26.49
C PHE A 149 -29.53 0.56 -27.00
N LEU A 150 -30.83 0.80 -27.23
CA LEU A 150 -31.31 2.10 -27.69
C LEU A 150 -31.00 3.21 -26.67
N ARG A 151 -31.18 2.93 -25.38
CA ARG A 151 -30.88 3.88 -24.30
C ARG A 151 -29.39 4.21 -24.21
N LEU A 152 -28.53 3.20 -24.28
CA LEU A 152 -27.07 3.39 -24.26
C LEU A 152 -26.59 4.15 -25.51
N ARG A 153 -27.20 3.92 -26.67
CA ARG A 153 -26.88 4.67 -27.90
C ARG A 153 -27.29 6.14 -27.81
N GLN A 154 -28.45 6.45 -27.22
CA GLN A 154 -28.87 7.83 -26.97
C GLN A 154 -27.91 8.56 -26.01
N ASN A 155 -27.59 7.96 -24.86
CA ASN A 155 -26.66 8.54 -23.89
C ASN A 155 -25.22 8.69 -24.41
N THR A 156 -24.85 7.93 -25.45
CA THR A 156 -23.55 8.08 -26.12
C THR A 156 -23.57 9.26 -27.11
N ALA A 157 -24.70 9.50 -27.79
CA ALA A 157 -24.87 10.64 -28.68
C ALA A 157 -24.93 11.98 -27.90
N ASP A 158 -25.54 11.98 -26.72
CA ASP A 158 -25.65 13.18 -25.86
C ASP A 158 -24.31 13.61 -25.22
N LYS A 159 -23.26 12.77 -25.28
CA LYS A 159 -21.92 13.08 -24.75
C LYS A 159 -20.96 13.71 -25.77
N VAL A 160 -21.43 14.04 -26.98
CA VAL A 160 -20.62 14.65 -28.06
C VAL A 160 -21.12 16.07 -28.41
N GLY A 161 -21.94 16.69 -27.54
CA GLY A 161 -22.38 18.09 -27.66
C GLY A 161 -21.51 19.06 -26.88
#